data_AF-A0A7J2KJQ8-F1
#
_entry.id   AF-A0A7J2KJQ8-F1
#
_cell.length_a   1.000
_cell.length_b   1.000
_cell.length_c   1.000
_cell.angle_alpha   90.00
_cell.angle_beta   90.00
_cell.angle_gamma   90.00
#
_symmetry.space_group_name_H-M   'P 1'
#
loop_
_entity.id
_entity.type
_entity.pdbx_description
1 polymer ?
#
loop_
_entity_poly.entity_id
_entity_poly.type
_entity_poly.pdbx_seq_one_letter_code
_entity_poly.pdbx_strand_id
1 'polypeptide(L)'
;MNKPKVKEISPTLFKVLNHSVKLQKRKGRLLLLCSCTNSSYFANNNFCYHKQLVFEYINLKDIRSKINKLIEFYEGQKEINMQINPDIILNDLNNLR
;
A
#
# COMPACT_ATOMS: atom_id res chain seq x y z
N MET A 1 -13.35 4.21 -10.49
CA MET A 1 -12.85 5.43 -9.80
C MET A 1 -11.44 5.15 -9.30
N ASN A 2 -10.48 6.05 -9.58
CA ASN A 2 -9.11 5.90 -9.05
C ASN A 2 -9.12 6.06 -7.52
N LYS A 3 -8.61 5.07 -6.80
CA LYS A 3 -8.45 5.16 -5.34
C LYS A 3 -7.50 6.34 -5.01
N PRO A 4 -7.75 7.10 -3.92
CA PRO A 4 -6.85 8.17 -3.51
C PRO A 4 -5.45 7.65 -3.24
N LYS A 5 -4.42 8.41 -3.63
CA LYS A 5 -3.03 8.06 -3.30
C LYS A 5 -2.76 8.29 -1.82
N VAL A 6 -2.21 7.27 -1.16
CA VAL A 6 -1.64 7.37 0.19
C VAL A 6 -0.19 7.83 0.06
N LYS A 7 0.19 8.90 0.78
CA LYS A 7 1.56 9.38 0.87
C LYS A 7 2.14 9.05 2.24
N GLU A 8 3.18 8.22 2.28
CA GLU A 8 3.96 7.98 3.49
C GLU A 8 4.88 9.19 3.75
N ILE A 9 4.70 9.84 4.90
CA ILE A 9 5.53 10.99 5.33
C ILE A 9 6.65 10.49 6.24
N SER A 10 6.34 9.50 7.07
CA SER A 10 7.31 8.78 7.91
C SER A 10 6.79 7.37 8.18
N PRO A 11 7.61 6.46 8.76
CA PRO A 11 7.17 5.11 9.09
C PRO A 11 5.93 5.02 10.00
N THR A 12 5.57 6.14 10.65
CA THR A 12 4.42 6.22 11.55
C THR A 12 3.38 7.26 11.12
N LEU A 13 3.56 7.96 10.00
CA LEU A 13 2.68 9.06 9.59
C LEU A 13 2.39 9.01 8.09
N PHE A 14 1.10 9.01 7.76
CA PHE A 14 0.59 8.90 6.40
C PHE A 14 -0.37 10.05 6.12
N LYS A 15 -0.41 10.52 4.87
CA LYS A 15 -1.34 11.55 4.40
C LYS A 15 -2.24 10.98 3.30
N VAL A 16 -3.55 11.19 3.43
CA VAL A 16 -4.57 10.74 2.47
C VAL A 16 -5.75 11.70 2.48
N LEU A 17 -6.19 12.18 1.30
CA LEU A 17 -7.31 13.12 1.15
C LEU A 17 -7.26 14.32 2.13
N ASN A 18 -6.08 14.94 2.26
CA ASN A 18 -5.81 16.05 3.21
C ASN A 18 -5.89 15.70 4.71
N HIS A 19 -6.21 14.46 5.07
CA HIS A 19 -6.14 13.97 6.45
C HIS A 19 -4.82 13.27 6.73
N SER A 20 -4.43 13.25 8.00
CA SER A 20 -3.30 12.47 8.48
C SER A 20 -3.79 11.22 9.18
N VAL A 21 -3.05 10.13 9.01
CA VAL A 21 -3.22 8.87 9.73
C VAL A 21 -1.90 8.52 10.39
N LYS A 22 -1.88 8.46 11.71
CA LYS A 22 -0.72 8.11 12.53
C LYS A 22 -0.82 6.67 13.00
N LEU A 23 0.26 5.92 12.86
CA LEU A 23 0.43 4.60 13.45
C LEU A 23 1.02 4.75 14.85
N GLN A 24 0.36 4.14 15.82
CA GLN A 24 0.87 4.04 17.17
C GLN A 24 0.94 2.57 17.57
N LYS A 25 2.16 2.09 17.86
CA LYS A 25 2.37 0.78 18.47
C LYS A 25 2.09 0.89 19.97
N ARG A 26 1.19 0.05 20.47
CA ARG A 26 0.97 -0.22 21.90
C ARG A 26 1.25 -1.70 22.14
N LYS A 27 1.42 -2.13 23.39
CA LYS A 27 1.73 -3.54 23.74
C LYS A 27 0.84 -4.51 22.95
N GLY A 28 1.42 -5.24 22.00
CA GLY A 28 0.75 -6.22 21.14
C GLY A 28 -0.25 -5.71 20.09
N ARG A 29 -0.43 -4.39 19.91
CA ARG A 29 -1.46 -3.84 19.01
C ARG A 29 -0.99 -2.61 18.22
N LEU A 30 -1.45 -2.51 16.98
CA LEU A 30 -1.26 -1.34 16.12
C LEU A 30 -2.54 -0.50 16.12
N LEU A 31 -2.43 0.77 16.49
CA LEU A 31 -3.53 1.72 16.45
C LEU A 31 -3.37 2.68 15.27
N LEU A 32 -4.44 2.86 14.50
CA LEU A 32 -4.53 3.84 13.42
C LEU A 32 -5.34 5.04 13.92
N LEU A 33 -4.67 6.16 14.15
CA LEU A 33 -5.27 7.42 14.59
C LEU A 33 -5.43 8.35 13.39
N CYS A 34 -6.65 8.77 13.07
CA CYS A 34 -6.90 9.64 11.92
C CYS A 34 -7.36 11.02 12.38
N SER A 35 -6.94 12.08 11.70
CA SER A 35 -7.33 13.46 11.99
C SER A 35 -8.73 13.87 11.49
N CYS A 36 -9.48 12.98 10.83
CA CYS A 36 -10.83 13.31 10.35
C CYS A 36 -11.84 13.39 11.51
N THR A 37 -12.81 14.29 11.40
CA THR A 37 -13.93 14.45 12.35
C THR A 37 -14.77 13.17 12.51
N ASN A 38 -14.86 12.35 11.46
CA ASN A 38 -15.49 11.03 11.46
C ASN A 38 -14.68 9.92 12.17
N SER A 39 -13.62 10.25 12.92
CA SER A 39 -12.85 9.26 13.69
C SER A 39 -13.57 8.80 14.96
N SER A 40 -14.60 9.53 15.41
CA SER A 40 -15.28 9.30 16.70
C SER A 40 -16.80 9.61 16.76
N TYR A 41 -17.42 10.15 15.71
CA TYR A 41 -18.79 10.72 15.83
C TYR A 41 -19.95 9.72 15.65
N PHE A 42 -19.72 8.51 15.16
CA PHE A 42 -20.76 7.47 15.07
C PHE A 42 -20.25 6.13 15.57
N ALA A 43 -20.91 5.64 16.62
CA ALA A 43 -20.72 4.32 17.19
C ALA A 43 -20.92 3.21 16.14
N ASN A 44 -20.22 2.09 16.35
CA ASN A 44 -20.18 0.81 15.63
C ASN A 44 -19.11 0.58 14.55
N ASN A 45 -18.53 1.59 13.89
CA ASN A 45 -17.41 1.37 12.95
C ASN A 45 -16.29 2.42 13.12
N ASN A 46 -15.37 2.17 14.06
CA ASN A 46 -14.20 3.03 14.37
C ASN A 46 -13.15 3.14 13.24
N PHE A 47 -13.50 2.76 12.00
CA PHE A 47 -12.59 2.61 10.88
C PHE A 47 -13.03 3.48 9.70
N CYS A 48 -12.53 4.72 9.65
CA CYS A 48 -12.81 5.62 8.54
C CYS A 48 -12.05 5.20 7.27
N TYR A 49 -12.53 5.66 6.12
CA TYR A 49 -11.94 5.38 4.81
C TYR A 49 -10.43 5.69 4.73
N HIS A 50 -9.96 6.74 5.41
CA HIS A 50 -8.53 7.06 5.52
C HIS A 50 -7.72 5.95 6.19
N LYS A 51 -8.22 5.39 7.29
CA LYS A 51 -7.58 4.27 7.98
C LYS A 51 -7.56 3.03 7.10
N GLN A 52 -8.64 2.78 6.35
CA GLN A 52 -8.69 1.67 5.38
C GLN A 52 -7.63 1.78 4.31
N LEU A 53 -7.52 2.95 3.66
CA LEU A 53 -6.52 3.16 2.62
C LEU A 53 -5.09 2.99 3.14
N VAL A 54 -4.81 3.46 4.36
CA VAL A 54 -3.49 3.32 4.99
C VAL A 54 -3.20 1.88 5.39
N PHE A 55 -4.20 1.15 5.90
CA PHE A 55 -4.07 -0.27 6.19
C PHE A 55 -3.79 -1.10 4.92
N GLU A 56 -4.56 -0.87 3.85
CA GLU A 56 -4.32 -1.47 2.53
C GLU A 56 -2.92 -1.12 2.02
N TYR A 57 -2.49 0.15 2.15
CA TYR A 57 -1.17 0.59 1.73
C TYR A 57 -0.05 -0.18 2.43
N ILE A 58 -0.16 -0.36 3.75
CA ILE A 58 0.86 -1.06 4.56
C ILE A 58 0.92 -2.54 4.16
N ASN A 59 -0.22 -3.22 4.09
CA ASN A 59 -0.25 -4.66 3.78
C ASN A 59 0.19 -4.98 2.35
N LEU A 60 -0.01 -4.03 1.43
CA LEU A 60 0.37 -4.19 0.03
C LEU A 60 1.74 -3.58 -0.29
N LYS A 61 2.43 -2.94 0.68
CA LYS A 61 3.69 -2.25 0.43
C LYS A 61 4.77 -3.19 -0.11
N ASP A 62 4.90 -4.37 0.50
CA ASP A 62 5.91 -5.35 0.13
C ASP A 62 5.62 -5.96 -1.25
N ILE A 63 4.36 -6.36 -1.49
CA ILE A 63 3.93 -6.89 -2.79
C ILE A 63 4.12 -5.84 -3.89
N ARG A 64 3.76 -4.57 -3.65
CA ARG A 64 4.01 -3.48 -4.61
C ARG A 64 5.48 -3.28 -4.90
N SER A 65 6.34 -3.38 -3.88
CA SER A 65 7.79 -3.29 -4.08
C SER A 65 8.31 -4.44 -4.94
N LYS A 66 7.86 -5.68 -4.70
CA LYS A 66 8.21 -6.84 -5.53
C LYS A 66 7.73 -6.67 -6.98
N ILE A 67 6.49 -6.23 -7.18
CA ILE A 67 5.92 -5.95 -8.51
C ILE A 67 6.73 -4.89 -9.24
N ASN A 68 7.08 -3.78 -8.58
CA ASN A 68 7.86 -2.71 -9.21
C ASN A 68 9.24 -3.21 -9.67
N LYS A 69 9.91 -4.05 -8.86
CA LYS A 69 11.18 -4.68 -9.26
C LYS A 69 11.02 -5.58 -10.49
N LEU A 70 9.93 -6.35 -10.56
CA LEU A 70 9.64 -7.17 -11.75
C LEU A 70 9.40 -6.29 -12.98
N ILE A 71 8.64 -5.20 -12.83
CA ILE A 71 8.41 -4.23 -13.92
C ILE A 71 9.75 -3.67 -14.42
N GLU A 72 10.59 -3.15 -13.52
CA GLU A 72 11.92 -2.62 -13.86
C GLU A 72 12.79 -3.65 -14.58
N PHE A 73 12.80 -4.90 -14.09
CA PHE A 73 13.54 -6.00 -14.72
C PHE A 73 13.07 -6.27 -16.16
N TYR A 74 11.76 -6.40 -16.37
CA TYR A 74 11.20 -6.73 -17.68
C TYR A 74 11.22 -5.55 -18.65
N GLU A 75 11.14 -4.31 -18.16
CA GLU A 75 11.38 -3.11 -18.96
C GLU A 75 12.84 -3.07 -19.44
N GLY A 76 13.81 -3.33 -18.55
CA GLY A 76 15.23 -3.42 -18.93
C GLY A 76 15.52 -4.53 -19.95
N GLN A 77 14.86 -5.70 -19.83
CA GLN A 77 14.98 -6.80 -20.80
C GLN A 77 14.48 -6.42 -22.20
N LYS A 78 13.43 -5.60 -22.29
CA LYS A 78 12.93 -5.08 -23.58
C LYS A 78 13.93 -4.13 -24.23
N GLU A 79 14.60 -3.29 -23.44
CA GLU A 79 15.61 -2.36 -23.96
C GLU A 79 16.81 -3.08 -24.59
N ILE A 80 17.15 -4.28 -24.10
CA ILE A 80 18.24 -5.11 -24.63
C ILE A 80 17.79 -6.17 -25.66
N ASN A 81 16.56 -6.08 -26.19
CA ASN A 81 15.98 -7.00 -27.19
C ASN A 81 16.02 -8.48 -26.79
N MET A 82 15.94 -8.81 -25.49
CA MET A 82 15.77 -10.20 -25.07
C MET A 82 14.33 -10.66 -25.31
N GLN A 83 14.15 -11.83 -25.93
CA GLN A 83 12.84 -12.47 -26.02
C GLN A 83 12.41 -12.94 -24.62
N ILE A 84 11.34 -12.36 -24.11
CA ILE A 84 10.75 -12.73 -22.83
C ILE A 84 9.62 -13.75 -23.08
N ASN A 85 9.71 -14.92 -22.45
CA ASN A 85 8.63 -15.91 -22.48
C ASN A 85 7.50 -15.49 -21.50
N PRO A 86 6.25 -15.31 -21.96
CA PRO A 86 5.10 -15.02 -21.09
C PRO A 86 4.89 -16.01 -19.94
N ASP A 87 5.26 -17.29 -20.10
CA ASP A 87 5.11 -18.31 -19.06
C ASP A 87 6.00 -18.02 -17.84
N ILE A 88 7.18 -17.44 -18.07
CA ILE A 88 8.11 -17.05 -17.00
C ILE A 88 7.52 -15.89 -16.21
N ILE A 89 6.94 -14.90 -16.89
CA ILE A 89 6.24 -13.77 -16.24
C ILE A 89 5.10 -14.30 -15.36
N LEU A 90 4.30 -15.23 -15.89
CA LEU A 90 3.18 -15.80 -15.14
C LEU A 90 3.65 -16.55 -13.89
N ASN A 91 4.75 -17.30 -13.99
CA ASN A 91 5.35 -17.99 -12.86
C ASN A 91 5.88 -17.00 -11.79
N ASP A 92 6.59 -15.94 -12.19
CA ASP A 92 7.08 -14.92 -11.27
C ASP A 92 5.93 -14.22 -10.53
N LEU A 93 4.84 -13.91 -11.23
CA LEU A 93 3.63 -13.32 -10.64
C LEU A 93 2.97 -14.26 -9.63
N ASN A 94 2.89 -15.56 -9.93
CA ASN A 94 2.33 -16.56 -9.02
C ASN A 94 3.16 -16.73 -7.74
N ASN A 95 4.46 -16.45 -7.80
CA ASN A 95 5.40 -16.57 -6.68
C ASN A 95 5.61 -15.25 -5.90
N LEU A 96 4.79 -14.22 -6.14
CA LEU A 96 4.89 -12.93 -5.44
C LEU A 96 4.50 -12.96 -3.95
N ARG A 97 3.95 -14.09 -3.46
CA ARG A 97 3.48 -14.25 -2.07
C ARG A 97 4.58 -14.01 -1.02
#